data_AF-A0A564W826-F1
#
_entry.id   AF-A0A564W826-F1
#
_cell.length_a   1.000
_cell.length_b   1.000
_cell.length_c   1.000
_cell.angle_alpha   90.00
_cell.angle_beta   90.00
_cell.angle_gamma   90.00
#
_symmetry.space_group_name_H-M   'P 1'
#
loop_
_entity.id
_entity.type
_entity.pdbx_description
1 polymer ?
#
loop_
_entity_poly.entity_id
_entity_poly.type
_entity_poly.pdbx_seq_one_letter_code
_entity_poly.pdbx_strand_id
1 'polypeptide(L)' 'MIWYACGDCGGTTKERYLEILEFTHFVEFFSFNKIGENHKEKILVQRVTVVVALDLGTGNTKNLEYENE' A
#
# COMPACT_ATOMS: atom_id res chain seq x y z
N MET A 1 -24.44 -36.05 -26.06
CA MET A 1 -23.41 -35.01 -26.21
C MET A 1 -23.98 -33.74 -25.60
N ILE A 2 -23.71 -33.48 -24.33
CA ILE A 2 -24.23 -32.31 -23.61
C ILE A 2 -23.01 -31.46 -23.27
N TRP A 3 -22.97 -30.26 -23.84
CA TRP A 3 -21.85 -29.33 -23.73
C TRP A 3 -21.78 -28.79 -22.31
N TYR A 4 -20.65 -29.01 -21.62
CA TYR A 4 -20.33 -28.27 -20.41
C TYR A 4 -20.15 -26.80 -20.80
N ALA A 5 -21.09 -25.95 -20.41
CA ALA A 5 -20.83 -24.52 -20.39
C ALA A 5 -19.73 -24.28 -19.34
N CYS A 6 -18.51 -24.07 -19.80
CA CYS A 6 -17.43 -23.51 -19.00
C CYS A 6 -17.82 -22.05 -18.68
N GLY A 7 -18.67 -21.89 -17.67
CA GLY A 7 -19.27 -20.62 -17.29
C GLY A 7 -18.52 -20.00 -16.13
N ASP A 8 -17.66 -19.04 -16.50
CA ASP A 8 -17.06 -18.01 -15.66
C ASP A 8 -15.92 -18.43 -14.71
N CYS A 9 -14.77 -18.77 -15.31
CA CYS A 9 -13.47 -18.46 -14.71
C CYS A 9 -13.13 -16.96 -14.91
N GLY A 10 -14.11 -16.07 -14.79
CA GLY A 10 -13.93 -14.63 -14.72
C GLY A 10 -13.17 -14.30 -13.47
N GLY A 11 -11.84 -14.49 -13.53
CA GLY A 11 -10.92 -13.90 -12.59
C GLY A 11 -11.24 -12.42 -12.61
N THR A 12 -11.93 -11.98 -11.56
CA THR A 12 -12.19 -10.57 -11.31
C THR A 12 -10.85 -9.86 -11.45
N THR A 13 -10.60 -9.21 -12.58
CA THR A 13 -9.52 -8.25 -12.74
C THR A 13 -9.94 -7.05 -11.89
N LYS A 14 -9.87 -7.22 -10.57
CA LYS A 14 -9.97 -6.10 -9.64
C LYS A 14 -8.70 -5.31 -9.87
N GLU A 15 -8.85 -4.13 -10.45
CA GLU A 15 -7.78 -3.15 -10.52
C GLU A 15 -7.32 -2.93 -9.07
N ARG A 16 -6.12 -3.42 -8.73
CA ARG A 16 -5.47 -3.10 -7.46
C ARG A 16 -4.92 -1.70 -7.62
N TYR A 17 -5.58 -0.72 -7.02
CA TYR A 17 -5.07 0.64 -7.00
C TYR A 17 -4.06 0.75 -5.86
N LEU A 18 -2.81 1.07 -6.20
CA LEU A 18 -1.80 1.44 -5.22
C LEU A 18 -1.69 2.97 -5.21
N GLU A 19 -2.00 3.61 -4.09
CA GLU A 19 -1.74 5.03 -3.88
C GLU A 19 -0.44 5.19 -3.10
N ILE A 20 0.47 6.01 -3.63
CA ILE A 20 1.73 6.32 -2.96
C ILE A 20 1.61 7.73 -2.40
N LEU A 21 1.67 7.84 -1.08
CA LEU A 21 1.72 9.11 -0.37
C LEU A 21 3.14 9.34 0.12
N GLU A 22 3.72 10.49 -0.25
CA GLU A 22 5.01 10.94 0.25
C GLU A 22 4.82 12.21 1.08
N PHE A 23 5.32 12.21 2.31
CA PHE A 23 5.33 13.39 3.15
C PHE A 23 6.65 13.53 3.89
N THR A 24 6.98 14.79 4.23
CA THR A 24 8.17 15.14 4.98
C THR A 24 7.79 15.51 6.40
N HIS A 25 8.38 14.82 7.38
CA HIS A 25 8.28 15.17 8.78
C HIS A 25 9.53 15.94 9.22
N PHE A 26 9.35 17.18 9.69
CA PHE A 26 10.45 17.99 10.21
C PHE A 26 10.70 17.63 11.67
N VAL A 27 11.88 17.08 11.96
CA VAL A 27 12.29 16.60 13.28
C VAL A 27 13.81 16.74 13.37
N GLU A 28 14.32 17.12 14.54
CA GLU A 28 15.76 17.27 14.77
C GLU A 28 16.29 16.12 15.63
N PHE A 29 17.18 15.29 15.08
CA PHE A 29 17.84 14.20 15.80
C PHE A 29 19.23 13.90 15.21
N PHE A 30 20.04 13.13 15.95
CA PHE A 30 21.32 12.65 15.45
C PHE A 30 21.21 11.21 14.93
N SER A 31 21.65 10.97 13.70
CA SER A 31 21.86 9.64 13.13
C SER A 31 23.34 9.25 13.23
N PHE A 32 23.60 7.95 13.39
CA PHE A 32 24.95 7.43 13.46
C PHE A 32 25.21 6.36 12.40
N ASN A 33 25.98 6.69 11.36
CA ASN A 33 26.39 5.72 10.35
C ASN A 33 27.60 4.93 10.85
N LYS A 34 27.67 3.64 10.53
CA LYS A 34 28.84 2.81 10.83
C LYS A 34 29.91 3.05 9.77
N ILE A 35 31.11 3.46 10.21
CA ILE A 35 32.29 3.62 9.32
C ILE A 35 33.35 2.56 9.65
N GLY A 36 33.45 2.14 10.90
CA GLY A 36 34.38 1.09 11.32
C GLY A 36 33.88 0.38 12.58
N GLU A 37 34.73 -0.46 13.16
CA GLU A 37 34.39 -1.23 14.37
C GLU A 37 34.10 -0.30 15.57
N ASN A 38 34.94 0.72 15.77
CA ASN A 38 34.83 1.67 16.87
C ASN A 38 34.53 3.12 16.44
N HIS A 39 34.32 3.35 15.13
CA HIS A 39 34.08 4.68 14.57
C HIS A 39 32.68 4.76 13.95
N LYS A 40 31.96 5.82 14.32
CA LYS A 40 30.65 6.15 13.77
C LYS A 40 30.65 7.59 13.28
N GLU A 41 30.01 7.84 12.16
CA GLU A 41 29.70 9.18 11.68
C GLU A 41 28.53 9.73 12.48
N LYS A 42 28.61 10.96 13.00
CA LYS A 42 27.45 11.62 13.61
C LYS A 42 26.87 12.62 12.62
N ILE A 43 25.60 12.46 12.28
CA ILE A 43 24.88 13.33 11.32
C ILE A 43 23.71 13.99 12.05
N LEU A 44 23.59 15.32 11.91
CA LEU A 44 22.36 16.02 12.30
C LEU A 44 21.32 15.86 11.19
N VAL A 45 20.17 15.29 11.55
CA VAL A 45 19.03 15.11 10.65
C VAL A 45 17.92 16.05 11.08
N GLN A 46 17.39 16.83 10.14
CA GLN A 46 16.33 17.82 10.39
C GLN A 46 15.00 17.47 9.71
N ARG A 47 14.98 16.41 8.90
CA ARG A 47 13.81 15.94 8.17
C ARG A 47 13.84 14.44 7.97
N VAL A 48 12.66 13.83 7.96
CA VAL A 48 12.44 12.43 7.59
C VAL A 48 11.43 12.40 6.45
N THR A 49 11.78 11.73 5.36
CA THR A 49 10.82 11.43 4.29
C THR A 49 10.11 10.12 4.64
N VAL A 50 8.80 10.15 4.62
CA VAL A 50 7.94 8.97 4.84
C VAL A 50 7.21 8.69 3.54
N VAL A 51 7.37 7.47 3.03
CA VAL A 51 6.67 6.97 1.84
C VAL A 51 5.73 5.86 2.30
N VAL A 52 4.45 6.01 1.99
CA VAL A 52 3.40 5.05 2.33
C VAL A 52 2.78 4.53 1.04
N ALA A 53 2.64 3.22 0.92
CA ALA A 53 1.87 2.58 -0.14
C ALA A 53 0.53 2.11 0.44
N LEU A 54 -0.58 2.58 -0.12
CA LEU A 54 -1.93 2.20 0.23
C LEU A 54 -2.47 1.23 -0.83
N ASP A 55 -2.83 0.02 -0.42
CA ASP A 55 -3.53 -0.96 -1.27
C ASP A 55 -5.03 -0.77 -1.14
N LEU A 56 -5.66 -0.22 -2.19
CA LEU A 56 -7.10 0.01 -2.25
C LEU A 56 -7.76 -1.16 -2.99
N GLY A 57 -8.34 -2.07 -2.21
CA GLY A 57 -9.17 -3.16 -2.73
C GLY A 57 -10.64 -2.78 -2.80
N THR A 58 -11.25 -2.88 -3.99
CA THR A 58 -12.71 -2.71 -4.14
C THR A 58 -13.42 -4.03 -3.79
N GLY A 59 -13.94 -4.11 -2.56
CA GLY A 59 -14.77 -5.20 -2.07
C GLY A 59 -16.25 -4.87 -2.20
N ASN A 60 -16.93 -5.52 -3.16
CA ASN A 60 -18.38 -5.68 -3.34
C ASN A 60 -19.28 -4.84 -2.40
N THR A 61 -19.58 -3.59 -2.74
CA THR A 61 -20.75 -2.89 -2.21
C THR A 61 -21.98 -3.44 -2.94
N LYS A 62 -22.50 -4.60 -2.50
CA LYS A 62 -23.89 -4.91 -2.81
C LYS A 62 -24.73 -3.90 -2.03
N ASN A 63 -25.30 -2.91 -2.72
CA ASN A 63 -26.40 -2.13 -2.17
C ASN A 63 -27.51 -3.14 -1.80
N LEU A 64 -27.89 -3.22 -0.52
CA LEU A 64 -29.07 -3.96 -0.07
C LEU A 64 -30.37 -3.22 -0.40
N GLU A 65 -30.36 -2.37 -1.43
CA GLU A 65 -31.53 -1.58 -1.79
C GLU A 65 -32.38 -2.35 -2.81
N TYR A 66 -33.58 -2.71 -2.32
CA TYR A 66 -34.78 -3.15 -3.04
C TYR A 66 -34.77 -4.58 -3.61
N GLU A 67 -34.94 -5.55 -2.72
CA GLU A 67 -35.83 -6.69 -3.00
C GLU A 67 -36.59 -6.99 -1.70
N ASN A 68 -37.73 -6.37 -1.51
CA ASN A 68 -38.92 -6.97 -0.88
C ASN A 68 -40.12 -6.09 -1.25
N GLU A 69 -40.95 -6.71 -2.08
CA GLU A 69 -42.27 -6.40 -2.59
C GLU A 69 -43.25 -5.71 -1.62
#